data_AF-A0A2N3LKE7-F1
#
_entry.id   AF-A0A2N3LKE7-F1
#
_cell.length_a   1.000
_cell.length_b   1.000
_cell.length_c   1.000
_cell.angle_alpha   90.00
_cell.angle_beta   90.00
_cell.angle_gamma   90.00
#
_symmetry.space_group_name_H-M   'P 1'
#
loop_
_entity.id
_entity.type
_entity.pdbx_description
1 polymer ?
#
loop_
_entity_poly.entity_id
_entity_poly.type
_entity_poly.pdbx_seq_one_letter_code
_entity_poly.pdbx_strand_id
1 'polypeptide(L)'
;MPHPDSPQNLAGTTTITQANLTWDAVDGADSYKIYRNGIEVGTSSTNSYKDTGLTGDTTYQYQVSAVNVSGESAKSSEISLTTQPSTSGS
;
A
#
# COMPACT_ATOMS: atom_id res chain seq x y z
N MET A 1 17.12 15.01 -11.74
CA MET A 1 16.82 13.63 -11.33
C MET A 1 15.71 13.11 -12.22
N PRO A 2 15.78 11.87 -12.72
CA PRO A 2 14.65 11.29 -13.44
C PRO A 2 13.47 11.04 -12.49
N HIS A 3 12.31 10.82 -13.10
CA HIS A 3 11.12 10.36 -12.41
C HIS A 3 11.35 8.89 -11.95
N PRO A 4 11.00 8.49 -10.70
CA PRO A 4 11.21 7.14 -10.21
C PRO A 4 10.33 6.13 -10.94
N ASP A 5 10.83 4.90 -11.08
CA ASP A 5 10.05 3.80 -11.63
C ASP A 5 8.84 3.46 -10.74
N SER A 6 7.85 2.76 -11.30
CA SER A 6 6.72 2.29 -10.49
C SER A 6 7.17 1.16 -9.54
N PRO A 7 6.72 1.17 -8.27
CA PRO A 7 6.99 0.08 -7.33
C PRO A 7 6.53 -1.28 -7.88
N GLN A 8 7.36 -2.31 -7.65
CA GLN A 8 7.10 -3.68 -8.06
C GLN A 8 6.92 -4.60 -6.85
N ASN A 9 6.43 -5.81 -7.11
CA ASN A 9 6.27 -6.87 -6.10
C ASN A 9 5.46 -6.41 -4.86
N LEU A 10 4.43 -5.59 -5.07
CA LEU A 10 3.51 -5.21 -4.01
C LEU A 10 2.84 -6.47 -3.46
N ALA A 11 2.99 -6.67 -2.16
CA ALA A 11 2.40 -7.76 -1.40
C ALA A 11 1.87 -7.22 -0.07
N GLY A 12 1.00 -7.99 0.57
CA GLY A 12 0.57 -7.65 1.91
C GLY A 12 -0.12 -8.78 2.65
N THR A 13 -0.26 -8.57 3.95
CA THR A 13 -0.98 -9.48 4.86
C THR A 13 -2.01 -8.68 5.65
N THR A 14 -3.11 -9.33 6.03
CA THR A 14 -4.21 -8.69 6.75
C THR A 14 -4.44 -9.32 8.10
N THR A 15 -4.93 -8.50 9.02
CA THR A 15 -5.60 -8.93 10.25
C THR A 15 -7.08 -8.53 10.15
N ILE A 16 -7.79 -8.46 11.28
CA ILE A 16 -9.19 -8.04 11.31
C ILE A 16 -9.32 -6.55 10.95
N THR A 17 -8.43 -5.68 11.45
CA THR A 17 -8.57 -4.22 11.34
C THR A 17 -7.35 -3.52 10.75
N GLN A 18 -6.46 -4.30 10.13
CA GLN A 18 -5.20 -3.78 9.57
C GLN A 18 -4.73 -4.57 8.35
N ALA A 19 -4.02 -3.88 7.47
CA ALA A 19 -3.22 -4.46 6.39
C ALA A 19 -1.77 -3.99 6.51
N ASN A 20 -0.82 -4.92 6.39
CA ASN A 20 0.61 -4.65 6.30
C ASN A 20 1.03 -4.86 4.85
N LEU A 21 1.52 -3.80 4.21
CA LEU A 21 1.94 -3.77 2.81
C LEU A 21 3.45 -3.67 2.74
N THR A 22 4.04 -4.37 1.77
CA THR A 22 5.46 -4.34 1.44
C THR A 22 5.66 -4.38 -0.06
N TRP A 23 6.68 -3.70 -0.56
CA TRP A 23 7.04 -3.68 -1.97
C TRP A 23 8.55 -3.54 -2.13
N ASP A 24 9.05 -3.62 -3.35
CA ASP A 24 10.48 -3.39 -3.62
C ASP A 24 10.83 -1.91 -3.51
N ALA A 25 11.97 -1.61 -2.88
CA ALA A 25 12.47 -0.24 -2.84
C ALA A 25 12.82 0.25 -4.26
N VAL A 26 12.34 1.44 -4.61
CA VAL A 26 12.59 2.10 -5.89
C VAL A 26 13.78 3.04 -5.74
N ASP A 27 14.78 2.89 -6.61
CA ASP A 27 15.95 3.77 -6.63
C ASP A 27 15.54 5.21 -6.97
N GLY A 28 16.07 6.18 -6.23
CA GLY A 28 15.74 7.59 -6.39
C GLY A 28 14.34 8.00 -5.91
N ALA A 29 13.60 7.14 -5.21
CA ALA A 29 12.38 7.49 -4.50
C ALA A 29 12.68 8.09 -3.11
N ASP A 30 12.11 9.25 -2.83
CA ASP A 30 12.18 9.90 -1.50
C ASP A 30 11.07 9.41 -0.57
N SER A 31 9.94 9.03 -1.14
CA SER A 31 8.78 8.49 -0.41
C SER A 31 7.87 7.67 -1.34
N TYR A 32 6.84 7.07 -0.75
CA TYR A 32 5.82 6.30 -1.43
C TYR A 32 4.44 6.78 -0.99
N LYS A 33 3.49 6.79 -1.92
CA LYS A 33 2.07 7.03 -1.63
C LYS A 33 1.31 5.73 -1.73
N ILE A 34 0.43 5.50 -0.76
CA ILE A 34 -0.36 4.28 -0.65
C ILE A 34 -1.80 4.64 -0.96
N TYR A 35 -2.39 3.89 -1.89
CA TYR A 35 -3.76 4.03 -2.32
C TYR A 35 -4.57 2.83 -1.88
N ARG A 36 -5.74 3.09 -1.29
CA ARG A 36 -6.76 2.09 -0.97
C ARG A 36 -8.02 2.40 -1.74
N ASN A 37 -8.50 1.45 -2.55
CA ASN A 37 -9.65 1.62 -3.43
C ASN A 37 -9.55 2.89 -4.30
N GLY A 38 -8.34 3.19 -4.79
CA GLY A 38 -8.04 4.36 -5.62
C GLY A 38 -7.85 5.68 -4.87
N ILE A 39 -8.06 5.73 -3.55
CA ILE A 39 -7.90 6.93 -2.72
C ILE A 39 -6.58 6.87 -1.94
N GLU A 40 -5.82 7.97 -1.93
CA GLU A 40 -4.60 8.07 -1.12
C GLU A 40 -4.96 7.97 0.38
N VAL A 41 -4.41 6.98 1.07
CA VAL A 41 -4.64 6.76 2.51
C VAL A 41 -3.44 7.12 3.37
N GLY A 42 -2.27 7.27 2.76
CA GLY A 42 -1.09 7.74 3.46
C GLY A 42 0.17 7.67 2.63
N THR A 43 1.27 8.06 3.27
CA THR A 43 2.60 8.04 2.69
C THR A 43 3.57 7.26 3.58
N SER A 44 4.63 6.74 2.99
CA SER A 44 5.73 6.07 3.71
C SER A 44 7.07 6.52 3.15
N SER A 45 8.06 6.73 4.01
CA SER A 45 9.46 6.95 3.61
C SER A 45 10.23 5.64 3.39
N THR A 46 9.62 4.50 3.71
CA THR A 46 10.21 3.17 3.51
C THR A 46 9.33 2.33 2.58
N ASN A 47 9.84 1.17 2.16
CA ASN A 47 9.14 0.24 1.27
C ASN A 47 8.09 -0.64 1.98
N SER A 48 7.49 -0.11 3.06
CA SER A 48 6.47 -0.78 3.85
C SER A 48 5.45 0.22 4.37
N TYR A 49 4.21 -0.21 4.54
CA TYR A 49 3.16 0.61 5.13
C TYR A 49 2.16 -0.22 5.92
N LYS A 50 1.68 0.35 7.01
CA LYS A 50 0.73 -0.29 7.92
C LYS A 50 -0.57 0.50 7.92
N ASP A 51 -1.56 -0.01 7.20
CA ASP A 51 -2.90 0.56 7.15
C ASP A 51 -3.74 0.04 8.33
N THR A 52 -4.31 0.94 9.12
CA THR A 52 -5.07 0.62 10.34
C THR A 52 -6.46 1.23 10.31
N GLY A 53 -7.37 0.67 11.12
CA GLY A 53 -8.76 1.15 11.16
C GLY A 53 -9.61 0.58 10.03
N LEU A 54 -9.22 -0.59 9.50
CA LEU A 54 -10.01 -1.34 8.54
C LEU A 54 -11.20 -2.02 9.22
N THR A 55 -12.23 -2.26 8.44
CA THR A 55 -13.34 -3.12 8.82
C THR A 55 -12.97 -4.57 8.53
N GLY A 56 -13.31 -5.48 9.45
CA GLY A 56 -13.16 -6.92 9.24
C GLY A 56 -14.04 -7.42 8.11
N ASP A 57 -13.70 -8.60 7.56
CA ASP A 57 -14.44 -9.25 6.47
C ASP A 57 -14.70 -8.33 5.25
N THR A 58 -13.75 -7.44 4.95
CA THR A 58 -13.86 -6.44 3.89
C THR A 58 -12.68 -6.55 2.92
N THR A 59 -12.97 -6.50 1.63
CA THR A 59 -11.93 -6.50 0.58
C THR A 59 -11.50 -5.09 0.25
N TYR A 60 -10.20 -4.86 0.26
CA TYR A 60 -9.56 -3.60 -0.08
C TYR A 60 -8.56 -3.82 -1.21
N GLN A 61 -8.58 -2.91 -2.20
CA GLN A 61 -7.63 -2.88 -3.30
C GLN A 61 -6.50 -1.91 -2.97
N TYR A 62 -5.26 -2.35 -3.10
CA TYR A 62 -4.08 -1.55 -2.79
C TYR A 62 -3.17 -1.35 -3.99
N GLN A 63 -2.67 -0.12 -4.10
CA GLN A 63 -1.67 0.29 -5.09
C GLN A 63 -0.67 1.22 -4.41
N VAL A 64 0.57 1.27 -4.92
CA VAL A 64 1.62 2.16 -4.39
C VAL A 64 2.30 2.90 -5.54
N SER A 65 2.60 4.18 -5.36
CA SER A 65 3.48 4.95 -6.26
C SER A 65 4.72 5.44 -5.52
N ALA A 66 5.82 5.60 -6.24
CA ALA A 66 7.04 6.21 -5.76
C ALA A 66 7.02 7.71 -6.05
N VAL A 67 7.58 8.51 -5.14
CA VAL A 67 7.62 9.97 -5.24
C VAL A 67 9.03 10.44 -4.98
N ASN A 68 9.51 11.35 -5.82
CA ASN A 68 10.71 12.13 -5.56
C ASN A 68 10.52 13.60 -5.97
N VAL A 69 11.59 14.39 -5.90
CA VAL A 69 11.59 15.81 -6.32
C VAL A 69 11.10 16.06 -7.75
N SER A 70 11.17 15.07 -8.63
CA SER A 70 10.71 15.15 -10.02
C SER A 70 9.23 14.77 -10.19
N GLY A 71 8.57 14.27 -9.14
CA GLY A 71 7.13 14.00 -9.11
C GLY A 71 6.78 12.57 -8.68
N GLU A 72 5.55 12.15 -8.97
CA GLU A 72 4.97 10.84 -8.61
C GLU A 72 4.92 9.85 -9.79
N SER A 73 5.26 8.58 -9.54
CA SER A 73 5.33 7.52 -10.55
C SER A 73 3.97 7.04 -10.99
N ALA A 74 3.97 6.22 -12.04
CA ALA A 74 2.85 5.31 -12.25
C ALA A 74 2.66 4.43 -11.00
N LYS A 75 1.40 4.09 -10.72
CA LYS A 75 1.07 3.18 -9.61
C LYS A 75 1.55 1.76 -9.94
N SER A 76 1.84 0.98 -8.90
CA SER A 76 2.16 -0.44 -8.98
C SER A 76 1.00 -1.25 -9.55
N SER A 77 1.27 -2.53 -9.83
CA SER A 77 0.18 -3.51 -10.00
C SER A 77 -0.71 -3.52 -8.76
N GLU A 78 -2.02 -3.60 -8.97
CA GLU A 78 -3.01 -3.65 -7.90
C GLU A 78 -3.04 -5.04 -7.25
N ILE A 79 -3.15 -5.07 -5.93
CA ILE A 79 -3.47 -6.28 -5.18
C ILE A 79 -4.79 -6.13 -4.43
N SER A 80 -5.51 -7.23 -4.27
CA SER A 80 -6.71 -7.29 -3.44
C SER A 80 -6.41 -8.04 -2.15
N LEU A 81 -6.72 -7.44 -1.01
CA LEU A 81 -6.54 -8.01 0.32
C LEU A 81 -7.87 -8.01 1.07
N THR A 82 -8.29 -9.16 1.57
CA THR A 82 -9.49 -9.29 2.40
C THR A 82 -9.08 -9.37 3.87
N THR A 83 -9.64 -8.50 4.71
CA THR A 83 -9.42 -8.54 6.16
C THR A 83 -10.05 -9.78 6.77
N GLN A 84 -9.46 -10.25 7.86
CA GLN A 84 -10.01 -11.39 8.59
C GLN A 84 -11.39 -11.04 9.16
N PRO A 85 -12.31 -12.00 9.24
CA PRO A 85 -13.59 -11.79 9.89
C PRO A 85 -13.37 -11.46 11.37
N SER A 86 -14.13 -10.50 11.88
CA SER A 86 -14.21 -10.21 13.31
C SER A 86 -15.06 -11.30 13.98
N THR A 87 -14.54 -12.52 14.07
CA THR A 87 -15.24 -13.59 14.77
C THR A 87 -15.22 -13.31 16.27
N SER A 88 -16.26 -12.64 16.77
CA SER A 88 -16.68 -12.81 18.16
C SER A 88 -17.28 -14.21 18.29
N GLY A 89 -16.40 -15.22 18.41
CA GLY A 89 -16.82 -16.58 18.73
C GLY A 89 -17.46 -16.57 20.12
N SER A 90 -18.77 -16.83 20.16
CA SER A 90 -19.51 -17.15 21.39
C SER A 90 -19.19 -18.57 21.87
#